data_AF-A0A936E0P6-F1
#
_entry.id   AF-A0A936E0P6-F1
#
_cell.length_a   1.000
_cell.length_b   1.000
_cell.length_c   1.000
_cell.angle_alpha   90.00
_cell.angle_beta   90.00
_cell.angle_gamma   90.00
#
_symmetry.space_group_name_H-M   'P 1'
#
loop_
_entity.id
_entity.type
_entity.pdbx_description
1 polymer ?
#
loop_
_entity_poly.entity_id
_entity_poly.type
_entity_poly.pdbx_seq_one_letter_code
_entity_poly.pdbx_strand_id
1 'polypeptide(L)'
;MLTGQIYFHNGCRLEIYEQLQSETGVVLIEQYGYEVWRGNEKLYWYDPQPHPHIPELAENHPHHKHVPPDIKHNRVPAPELAFERPNLSFLIEEIMALDI
;
A
#
# COMPACT_ATOMS: atom_id res chain seq x y z
N MET A 1 -9.85 13.51 -0.57
CA MET A 1 -8.54 13.11 -0.03
C MET A 1 -8.72 12.65 1.39
N LEU A 2 -8.34 11.40 1.66
CA LEU A 2 -8.30 10.77 2.97
C LEU A 2 -6.83 10.63 3.37
N THR A 3 -6.47 11.09 4.56
CA THR A 3 -5.16 10.85 5.14
C THR A 3 -5.31 10.43 6.59
N GLY A 4 -4.42 9.58 7.09
CA GLY A 4 -4.50 9.15 8.48
C GLY A 4 -3.34 8.26 8.89
N GLN A 5 -3.37 7.87 10.16
CA GLN A 5 -2.41 6.92 10.71
C GLN A 5 -3.14 5.88 11.54
N ILE A 6 -2.70 4.62 11.46
CA ILE A 6 -3.14 3.54 12.33
C ILE A 6 -1.92 3.04 13.10
N TYR A 7 -2.05 2.97 14.42
CA TYR A 7 -1.01 2.48 15.32
C TYR A 7 -1.36 1.06 15.78
N PHE A 8 -0.37 0.17 15.68
CA PHE A 8 -0.53 -1.25 15.99
C PHE A 8 0.23 -1.59 17.28
N HIS A 9 -0.24 -2.62 17.98
CA HIS A 9 0.35 -3.04 19.26
C HIS A 9 1.80 -3.55 19.13
N ASN A 10 2.22 -4.01 17.94
CA ASN A 10 3.60 -4.46 17.65
C ASN A 10 4.58 -3.28 17.41
N GLY A 11 4.12 -2.04 17.61
CA GLY A 11 4.91 -0.83 17.42
C GLY A 11 4.95 -0.34 15.97
N CYS A 12 4.22 -0.99 15.06
CA CYS A 12 4.06 -0.50 13.70
C CYS A 12 3.10 0.69 13.62
N ARG A 13 3.33 1.53 12.61
CA ARG A 13 2.45 2.62 12.19
C ARG A 13 2.20 2.49 10.70
N LEU A 14 0.94 2.39 10.30
CA LEU A 14 0.52 2.57 8.92
C LEU A 14 0.20 4.04 8.69
N GLU A 15 0.84 4.68 7.72
CA GLU A 15 0.46 5.98 7.20
C GLU A 15 -0.36 5.79 5.92
N ILE A 16 -1.48 6.51 5.84
CA ILE A 16 -2.50 6.34 4.81
C ILE A 16 -2.63 7.63 4.01
N TYR A 17 -2.61 7.49 2.70
CA TYR A 17 -3.05 8.48 1.74
C TYR A 17 -3.96 7.81 0.71
N GLU A 18 -5.18 8.32 0.53
CA GLU A 18 -6.07 7.91 -0.55
C GLU A 18 -6.75 9.13 -1.18
N GLN A 19 -6.73 9.20 -2.51
CA GLN A 19 -7.63 10.05 -3.27
C GLN A 19 -8.84 9.21 -3.65
N LEU A 20 -10.01 9.64 -3.18
CA LEU A 20 -11.26 8.91 -3.36
C LEU A 20 -12.19 9.72 -4.25
N GLN A 21 -12.79 9.06 -5.24
CA GLN A 21 -13.89 9.57 -6.03
C GLN A 21 -15.17 8.82 -5.63
N SER A 22 -16.31 9.51 -5.65
CA SER A 22 -17.60 8.85 -5.51
C SER A 22 -18.53 9.26 -6.64
N GLU A 23 -19.14 8.28 -7.28
CA GLU A 23 -20.20 8.47 -8.27
C GLU A 23 -21.30 7.44 -8.03
N THR A 24 -22.55 7.90 -7.98
CA THR A 24 -23.74 7.04 -7.82
C THR A 24 -23.67 6.06 -6.63
N GLY A 25 -23.06 6.47 -5.52
CA GLY A 25 -22.96 5.65 -4.30
C GLY A 25 -21.83 4.61 -4.30
N VAL A 26 -21.05 4.51 -5.37
CA VAL A 26 -19.79 3.77 -5.41
C VAL A 26 -18.65 4.69 -4.99
N VAL A 27 -17.67 4.18 -4.25
CA VAL A 27 -16.44 4.89 -3.91
C VAL A 27 -15.27 4.13 -4.53
N LEU A 28 -14.48 4.83 -5.35
CA LEU A 28 -13.29 4.31 -5.99
C LEU A 28 -12.05 5.03 -5.46
N ILE A 29 -10.93 4.33 -5.42
CA ILE A 29 -9.62 4.90 -5.15
C ILE A 29 -9.03 5.34 -6.49
N GLU A 30 -8.73 6.63 -6.66
CA GLU A 30 -8.04 7.14 -7.84
C GLU A 30 -6.51 7.07 -7.70
N GLN A 31 -6.03 7.25 -6.47
CA GLN A 31 -4.62 7.21 -6.11
C GLN A 31 -4.49 6.79 -4.65
N TYR A 32 -3.42 6.06 -4.31
CA TYR A 32 -3.11 5.75 -2.92
C TYR A 32 -1.62 5.79 -2.64
N GLY A 33 -1.29 5.83 -1.36
CA GLY A 33 0.03 5.58 -0.80
C GLY A 33 -0.14 5.01 0.61
N TYR A 34 0.44 3.85 0.85
CA TYR A 34 0.38 3.19 2.15
C TYR A 34 1.80 2.93 2.64
N GLU A 35 2.22 3.56 3.73
CA GLU A 35 3.57 3.39 4.26
C GLU A 35 3.55 2.69 5.61
N VAL A 36 4.35 1.64 5.78
CA VAL A 36 4.46 0.92 7.05
C VAL A 36 5.79 1.24 7.70
N TRP A 37 5.71 1.73 8.92
CA TRP A 37 6.84 2.20 9.71
C TRP A 37 6.93 1.45 11.04
N ARG A 38 8.14 1.33 11.59
CA ARG A 38 8.38 0.96 13.00
C ARG A 38 9.31 2.01 13.62
N GLY A 39 8.80 2.79 14.57
CA GLY A 39 9.51 3.97 15.05
C GLY A 39 9.80 4.96 13.90
N ASN A 40 11.08 5.10 13.55
CA ASN A 40 11.57 5.95 12.45
C ASN A 40 12.03 5.16 11.22
N GLU A 41 11.89 3.84 11.23
CA GLU A 41 12.28 2.98 10.11
C GLU A 41 11.06 2.70 9.22
N LYS A 42 11.15 3.00 7.92
CA LYS A 42 10.16 2.60 6.94
C LYS A 42 10.44 1.15 6.53
N LEU A 43 9.53 0.24 6.89
CA LEU A 43 9.65 -1.19 6.62
C LEU A 43 9.33 -1.50 5.15
N TYR A 44 8.23 -0.95 4.63
CA TYR A 44 7.76 -1.09 3.25
C TYR A 44 6.69 -0.06 2.93
N TRP A 45 6.35 0.08 1.65
CA TRP A 45 5.19 0.85 1.23
C TRP A 45 4.53 0.26 -0.02
N TYR A 46 3.33 0.74 -0.31
CA TYR A 46 2.60 0.45 -1.53
C TYR A 46 2.23 1.74 -2.23
N ASP A 47 2.34 1.75 -3.56
CA ASP A 47 1.83 2.80 -4.40
C ASP A 47 1.44 2.25 -5.79
N PRO A 48 0.62 2.98 -6.56
CA PRO A 48 0.23 2.58 -7.90
C PRO A 48 1.05 3.31 -8.99
N GLN A 49 2.29 3.75 -8.73
CA GLN A 49 3.11 4.38 -9.76
C GLN A 49 3.40 3.37 -10.90
N PRO A 50 3.01 3.66 -12.16
CA PRO A 50 3.26 2.75 -13.26
C PRO A 50 4.75 2.51 -13.51
N HIS A 51 5.14 1.24 -13.62
CA HIS A 51 6.48 0.81 -14.02
C HIS A 51 6.42 -0.09 -15.27
N PRO A 52 6.07 0.45 -16.45
CA PRO A 52 5.84 -0.35 -17.66
C PRO A 52 7.09 -1.09 -18.19
N HIS A 53 8.28 -0.72 -17.71
CA HIS A 53 9.55 -1.33 -18.12
C HIS A 53 10.00 -2.48 -17.20
N ILE A 54 9.21 -2.84 -16.18
CA ILE A 54 9.50 -3.94 -15.26
C ILE A 54 8.46 -5.05 -15.51
N PRO A 55 8.76 -6.06 -16.34
CA PRO A 55 7.81 -7.11 -16.71
C PRO A 55 7.23 -7.87 -15.52
N GLU A 56 8.00 -8.00 -14.44
CA GLU A 56 7.61 -8.69 -13.22
C GLU A 56 6.42 -8.02 -12.53
N LEU A 57 6.16 -6.72 -12.79
CA LEU A 57 5.04 -5.97 -12.22
C LEU A 57 3.79 -5.95 -13.12
N ALA A 58 3.82 -6.64 -14.26
CA ALA A 58 2.70 -6.64 -15.21
C ALA A 58 1.46 -7.36 -14.68
N GLU A 59 1.62 -8.33 -13.77
CA GLU A 59 0.54 -9.21 -13.29
C GLU A 59 -0.60 -8.45 -12.62
N ASN A 60 -0.30 -7.44 -11.79
CA ASN A 60 -1.30 -6.58 -11.15
C ASN A 60 -1.01 -5.09 -11.38
N HIS A 61 -0.64 -4.73 -12.59
CA HIS A 61 -0.33 -3.33 -12.93
C HIS A 61 -1.48 -2.38 -12.55
N PRO A 62 -1.21 -1.22 -11.91
CA PRO A 62 0.10 -0.68 -11.54
C PRO A 62 0.52 -0.98 -10.08
N HIS A 63 -0.24 -1.83 -9.38
CA HIS A 63 -0.15 -2.04 -7.94
C HIS A 63 1.10 -2.84 -7.57
N HIS A 64 1.96 -2.25 -6.75
CA HIS A 64 3.15 -2.91 -6.28
C HIS A 64 3.52 -2.49 -4.86
N LYS A 65 4.37 -3.32 -4.25
CA LYS A 65 4.94 -3.12 -2.92
C LYS A 65 6.43 -2.89 -3.06
N HIS A 66 6.94 -1.95 -2.29
CA HIS A 66 8.36 -1.67 -2.14
C HIS A 66 8.89 -2.32 -0.86
N VAL A 67 9.91 -3.18 -0.98
CA VAL A 67 10.43 -3.99 0.14
C VAL A 67 11.97 -3.98 0.20
N PRO A 68 12.62 -4.07 1.37
CA PRO A 68 14.07 -4.22 1.47
C PRO A 68 14.58 -5.52 0.81
N PRO A 69 15.88 -5.62 0.44
CA PRO A 69 16.89 -4.56 0.43
C PRO A 69 16.68 -3.57 -0.72
N ASP A 70 17.36 -2.41 -0.67
CA ASP A 70 17.24 -1.34 -1.66
C ASP A 70 15.78 -1.01 -2.02
N ILE A 71 15.03 -0.63 -0.98
CA ILE A 71 13.58 -0.49 -0.99
C ILE A 71 13.03 0.43 -2.10
N LYS A 72 13.85 1.34 -2.64
CA LYS A 72 13.48 2.20 -3.77
C LYS A 72 13.51 1.49 -5.12
N HIS A 73 14.24 0.39 -5.24
CA HIS A 73 14.40 -0.36 -6.48
C HIS A 73 13.79 -1.77 -6.40
N ASN A 74 13.64 -2.32 -5.20
CA ASN A 74 13.08 -3.64 -5.01
C ASN A 74 11.56 -3.58 -4.84
N ARG A 75 10.86 -4.09 -5.85
CA ARG A 75 9.40 -4.05 -6.00
C ARG A 75 8.86 -5.44 -6.24
N VAL A 76 7.71 -5.74 -5.65
CA VAL A 76 6.96 -6.96 -5.90
C VAL A 76 5.51 -6.63 -6.26
N PRO A 77 4.82 -7.44 -7.08
CA PRO A 77 3.40 -7.26 -7.34
C PRO A 77 2.58 -7.25 -6.05
N ALA A 78 1.51 -6.48 -6.03
CA ALA A 78 0.57 -6.43 -4.91
C ALA A 78 -0.85 -6.80 -5.39
N PRO A 79 -1.14 -8.07 -5.74
CA PRO A 79 -2.44 -8.53 -6.26
C PRO A 79 -3.62 -8.27 -5.32
N GLU A 80 -3.34 -8.03 -4.04
CA GLU A 80 -4.32 -7.75 -3.01
C GLU A 80 -4.83 -6.31 -3.03
N LEU A 81 -4.12 -5.39 -3.68
CA LEU A 81 -4.53 -4.00 -3.82
C LEU A 81 -5.26 -3.76 -5.14
N ALA A 82 -6.23 -2.85 -5.10
CA ALA A 82 -7.01 -2.45 -6.26
C ALA A 82 -7.57 -1.03 -6.09
N PHE A 83 -8.15 -0.50 -7.16
CA PHE A 83 -8.83 0.79 -7.14
C PHE A 83 -10.33 0.67 -6.79
N GLU A 84 -10.92 -0.48 -7.05
CA GLU A 84 -12.37 -0.73 -7.00
C GLU A 84 -12.84 -1.33 -5.67
N ARG A 85 -11.92 -1.57 -4.72
CA ARG A 85 -12.24 -2.11 -3.39
C ARG A 85 -11.37 -1.49 -2.30
N PRO A 86 -11.82 -1.53 -1.03
CA PRO A 86 -11.02 -1.05 0.08
C PRO A 86 -9.73 -1.87 0.25
N ASN A 87 -8.60 -1.18 0.40
CA ASN A 87 -7.30 -1.80 0.63
C ASN A 87 -6.96 -1.98 2.12
N LEU A 88 -7.59 -1.19 3.00
CA LEU A 88 -7.20 -1.12 4.42
C LEU A 88 -7.33 -2.44 5.18
N SER A 89 -8.33 -3.29 4.89
CA SER A 89 -8.49 -4.57 5.58
C SER A 89 -7.28 -5.48 5.37
N PHE A 90 -6.81 -5.61 4.12
CA PHE A 90 -5.61 -6.37 3.79
C PHE A 90 -4.37 -5.81 4.51
N LEU A 91 -4.18 -4.49 4.46
CA LEU A 91 -3.03 -3.84 5.10
C LEU A 91 -3.01 -4.06 6.62
N ILE A 92 -4.18 -4.00 7.28
CA ILE A 92 -4.31 -4.25 8.71
C ILE A 92 -3.92 -5.70 9.03
N GLU A 93 -4.44 -6.67 8.28
CA GLU A 93 -4.13 -8.09 8.46
C GLU A 93 -2.65 -8.39 8.24
N GLU A 94 -2.06 -7.83 7.16
CA GLU A 94 -0.64 -7.97 6.86
C GLU A 94 0.24 -7.44 7.99
N ILE A 95 -0.05 -6.23 8.49
CA ILE A 95 0.76 -5.60 9.55
C ILE A 95 0.62 -6.34 10.88
N MET A 96 -0.57 -6.86 11.19
CA MET A 96 -0.80 -7.68 12.38
C MET A 96 -0.07 -9.03 12.32
N ALA A 97 0.15 -9.57 11.12
CA ALA A 97 0.87 -10.83 10.91
C ALA A 97 2.40 -10.69 10.94
N LEU A 98 2.93 -9.46 10.97
CA LEU A 98 4.36 -9.24 11.08
C LEU A 98 4.86 -9.71 12.47
N ASP A 99 5.75 -10.70 12.46
CA ASP A 99 6.48 -11.16 13.63
C ASP A 99 7.75 -10.29 13.80
N ILE A 100 7.68 -9.28 14.66
CA ILE A 100 8.70 -8.23 14.82
C ILE A 100 9.05 -7.93 16.27
#